data_AF-A0A970YJZ6-F1
#
_entry.id   AF-A0A970YJZ6-F1
#
_cell.length_a   1.000
_cell.length_b   1.000
_cell.length_c   1.000
_cell.angle_alpha   90.00
_cell.angle_beta   90.00
_cell.angle_gamma   90.00
#
_symmetry.space_group_name_H-M   'P 1'
#
loop_
_entity.id
_entity.type
_entity.pdbx_description
1 polymer ?
#
loop_
_entity_poly.entity_id
_entity_poly.type
_entity_poly.pdbx_seq_one_letter_code
_entity_poly.pdbx_strand_id
1 'polypeptide(L)' 'MDFRGLTGKYYGLLRLRVGDCRIIFKLQGDEFVIIVVEIVKRGEAYR' A
#
# COMPACT_ATOMS: atom_id res chain seq x y z
N MET A 1 0.45 11.62 -7.25
CA MET A 1 1.57 10.72 -6.87
C MET A 1 1.05 9.32 -6.70
N ASP A 2 1.57 8.39 -7.48
CA ASP A 2 1.12 6.99 -7.46
C ASP A 2 1.67 6.20 -6.28
N PHE A 3 2.74 6.67 -5.64
CA PHE A 3 3.31 6.13 -4.42
C PHE A 3 3.18 7.11 -3.24
N ARG A 4 2.80 6.64 -2.05
CA ARG A 4 2.75 7.46 -0.83
C ARG A 4 2.91 6.60 0.43
N GLY A 5 3.64 7.11 1.42
CA GLY A 5 3.64 6.59 2.79
C GLY A 5 2.28 6.78 3.48
N LEU A 6 1.87 5.80 4.28
CA LEU A 6 0.61 5.80 5.00
C LEU A 6 0.79 6.20 6.47
N THR A 7 -0.30 6.66 7.09
CA THR A 7 -0.40 7.08 8.49
C THR A 7 -1.53 6.32 9.19
N GLY A 8 -1.65 6.45 10.52
CA GLY A 8 -2.70 5.79 11.30
C GLY A 8 -2.52 4.27 11.35
N LYS A 9 -3.59 3.49 11.16
CA LYS A 9 -3.58 2.01 11.20
C LYS A 9 -2.50 1.38 10.31
N TYR A 10 -2.17 2.03 9.20
CA TYR A 10 -1.19 1.55 8.22
C TYR A 10 0.14 2.31 8.29
N TYR A 11 0.46 2.93 9.42
CA TYR A 11 1.74 3.62 9.62
C TYR A 11 2.94 2.70 9.31
N GLY A 12 3.92 3.24 8.56
CA GLY A 12 5.09 2.47 8.12
C GLY A 12 4.86 1.64 6.85
N LEU A 13 3.63 1.58 6.33
CA LEU A 13 3.34 0.98 5.03
C LEU A 13 3.28 2.02 3.92
N LEU A 14 3.36 1.51 2.70
CA LEU A 14 3.37 2.25 1.46
C LEU A 14 2.15 1.90 0.64
N ARG A 15 1.67 2.84 -0.16
CA ARG A 15 0.53 2.64 -1.05
C ARG A 15 0.89 2.96 -2.49
N LEU A 16 0.63 2.01 -3.38
CA LEU A 16 0.67 2.19 -4.84
C LEU A 16 -0.76 2.27 -5.40
N ARG A 17 -1.03 3.24 -6.29
CA ARG A 17 -2.28 3.32 -7.06
C ARG A 17 -2.12 2.61 -8.41
N VAL A 18 -2.98 1.64 -8.70
CA VAL A 18 -3.03 0.91 -9.97
C VAL A 18 -4.46 0.94 -10.49
N GLY A 19 -4.76 1.87 -11.39
CA GLY A 19 -6.14 2.14 -11.83
C GLY A 19 -7.05 2.44 -10.62
N ASP A 20 -8.08 1.62 -10.45
CA ASP A 20 -9.02 1.69 -9.34
C ASP A 20 -8.66 0.81 -8.13
N CYS A 21 -7.47 0.21 -8.12
CA CYS A 21 -6.96 -0.55 -6.98
C CYS A 21 -5.88 0.23 -6.22
N ARG A 22 -5.79 -0.02 -4.92
CA ARG A 22 -4.74 0.44 -4.02
C ARG A 22 -4.02 -0.78 -3.47
N ILE A 23 -2.72 -0.87 -3.74
CA ILE A 23 -1.85 -1.91 -3.19
C ILE A 23 -1.17 -1.30 -1.97
N ILE A 24 -1.36 -1.91 -0.80
CA ILE A 24 -0.66 -1.57 0.44
C ILE A 24 0.48 -2.58 0.62
N PHE A 25 1.70 -2.09 0.78
CA PHE A 25 2.88 -2.93 0.84
C PHE A 25 3.98 -2.31 1.72
N LYS A 26 5.02 -3.10 2.02
CA LYS A 26 6.28 -2.61 2.59
C LYS A 26 7.46 -3.13 1.78
N LEU A 27 8.54 -2.36 1.81
CA LEU A 27 9.86 -2.81 1.33
C LEU A 27 10.58 -3.50 2.49
N GLN A 28 11.23 -4.62 2.22
CA GLN A 28 12.18 -5.23 3.15
C GLN A 28 13.54 -4.62 2.86
N GLY A 29 14.14 -3.89 3.79
CA GLY A 29 15.24 -2.95 3.50
C GLY A 29 16.43 -3.57 2.77
N ASP A 30 17.03 -4.61 3.36
CA ASP A 30 18.28 -5.21 2.86
C ASP A 30 18.08 -6.24 1.75
N GLU A 31 16.83 -6.47 1.35
CA GLU A 31 16.46 -7.46 0.35
C GLU A 31 15.66 -6.80 -0.76
N PHE A 32 15.78 -7.28 -2.00
CA PHE A 32 14.94 -6.80 -3.09
C PHE A 32 13.54 -7.45 -3.03
N VAL A 33 12.84 -7.24 -1.92
CA VAL A 33 11.57 -7.91 -1.60
C VAL A 33 10.48 -6.87 -1.30
N ILE A 34 9.35 -7.04 -1.99
CA ILE A 34 8.11 -6.30 -1.76
C ILE A 34 7.11 -7.23 -1.09
N ILE A 35 6.69 -6.88 0.12
CA ILE A 35 5.64 -7.63 0.83
C ILE A 35 4.32 -6.89 0.64
N VAL A 36 3.43 -7.47 -0.17
CA VAL A 36 2.06 -6.98 -0.35
C VAL A 36 1.24 -7.40 0.86
N VAL A 37 0.69 -6.42 1.56
CA VAL A 37 -0.13 -6.62 2.77
C VAL A 37 -1.60 -6.70 2.39
N GLU A 38 -2.05 -5.83 1.49
CA GLU A 38 -3.46 -5.73 1.12
C GLU A 38 -3.62 -5.17 -0.30
N ILE A 39 -4.61 -5.67 -1.03
CA ILE A 39 -5.04 -5.11 -2.32
C ILE A 39 -6.50 -4.73 -2.19
N VAL A 40 -6.79 -3.44 -2.33
CA VAL A 40 -8.11 -2.89 -2.04
C VAL A 40 -8.68 -2.17 -3.24
N LYS A 41 -9.92 -2.48 -3.62
CA LYS A 41 -10.64 -1.71 -4.64
C LYS A 41 -11.04 -0.33 -4.11
N ARG A 42 -11.08 0.65 -5.01
CA ARG A 42 -11.52 2.00 -4.70
C ARG A 42 -13.00 1.98 -4.30
N GLY A 43 -13.30 2.58 -3.15
CA GLY A 43 -14.66 2.61 -2.58
C GLY A 43 -14.89 1.55 -1.51
N GLU A 44 -14.09 0.49 -1.48
CA GLU A 44 -14.17 -0.55 -0.43
C GLU A 44 -13.21 -0.31 0.74
N ALA A 45 -12.20 0.55 0.55
CA ALA A 45 -11.18 0.84 1.55
C ALA A 45 -11.65 1.59 2.82
N TYR A 46 -12.91 2.02 2.89
CA TYR A 46 -13.46 2.83 3.99
C TYR A 46 -14.82 2.32 4.47
N ARG A 47 -15.17 1.07 4.19
CA ARG A 47 -16.31 0.40 4.82
C ARG A 47 -15.90 -0.31 6.10
#